data_AF-A0A4Q5LMJ3-F1
#
_entry.id   AF-A0A4Q5LMJ3-F1
#
_cell.length_a   1.000
_cell.length_b   1.000
_cell.length_c   1.000
_cell.angle_alpha   90.00
_cell.angle_beta   90.00
_cell.angle_gamma   90.00
#
_symmetry.space_group_name_H-M   'P 1'
#
loop_
_entity.id
_entity.type
_entity.pdbx_description
1 polymer ?
#
loop_
_entity_poly.entity_id
_entity_poly.type
_entity_poly.pdbx_seq_one_letter_code
_entity_poly.pdbx_strand_id
1 'polypeptide(L)'
;MKKRNLYFLLAGLLVISFFANSCKKEKQSSIAGLLTYGKWQLGTVMEYKYLGDSQQSVDTLECDSAQIFVFNDDKTCSYTNFDCAPATVNGTWSLSDNKLFLFADITYPEITSAHTKQPFINSRIANLGEFSMVLETGDLQTYYTATDNRTIRRYGFTRIKPVVTK
;
A
#
# COMPACT_ATOMS: atom_id res chain seq x y z
N MET A 1 -2.28 46.13 43.84
CA MET A 1 -3.10 45.88 42.63
C MET A 1 -2.33 45.30 41.42
N LYS A 2 -1.01 45.51 41.26
CA LYS A 2 -0.23 44.98 40.12
C LYS A 2 -0.16 43.44 39.98
N LYS A 3 -0.19 42.67 41.09
CA LYS A 3 -0.09 41.19 41.05
C LYS A 3 -1.37 40.49 40.58
N ARG A 4 -2.55 41.10 40.77
CA ARG A 4 -3.84 40.49 40.39
C ARG A 4 -3.98 40.40 38.86
N ASN A 5 -3.53 41.42 38.13
CA ASN A 5 -3.54 41.42 36.66
C ASN A 5 -2.55 40.42 36.06
N LEU A 6 -1.45 40.13 36.77
CA LEU A 6 -0.47 39.12 36.34
C LEU A 6 -1.08 37.70 36.37
N TYR A 7 -1.86 37.37 37.40
CA TYR A 7 -2.55 36.08 37.48
C TYR A 7 -3.63 35.92 36.41
N PHE A 8 -4.34 37.00 36.08
CA PHE A 8 -5.31 36.99 34.97
C PHE A 8 -4.63 36.78 33.61
N LEU A 9 -3.47 37.40 33.38
CA LEU A 9 -2.68 37.21 32.17
C LEU A 9 -2.12 35.78 32.07
N LEU A 10 -1.62 35.21 33.16
CA LEU A 10 -1.14 33.82 33.20
C LEU A 10 -2.26 32.81 32.97
N ALA A 11 -3.43 33.03 33.56
CA ALA A 11 -4.60 32.17 33.34
C ALA A 11 -5.06 32.23 31.87
N GLY A 12 -5.09 33.43 31.27
CA GLY A 12 -5.38 33.60 29.84
C GLY A 12 -4.39 32.87 28.94
N LEU A 13 -3.09 32.95 29.25
CA LEU A 13 -2.05 32.27 28.48
C LEU A 13 -2.18 30.73 28.55
N LEU A 14 -2.51 30.20 29.73
CA LEU A 14 -2.76 28.77 29.93
C LEU A 14 -3.96 28.29 29.11
N VAL A 15 -5.07 29.03 29.12
CA VAL A 15 -6.27 28.68 28.33
C VAL A 15 -5.96 28.71 26.84
N ILE A 16 -5.27 29.74 26.34
CA ILE A 16 -4.87 29.83 24.93
C ILE A 16 -3.93 28.68 24.56
N SER A 17 -3.03 28.25 25.45
CA SER A 17 -2.15 27.11 25.18
C SER A 17 -2.91 25.79 25.01
N PHE A 18 -4.02 25.56 25.73
CA PHE A 18 -4.85 24.37 25.54
C PHE A 18 -5.57 24.36 24.18
N PHE A 19 -5.95 25.52 23.66
CA PHE A 19 -6.64 25.62 22.36
C PHE A 19 -5.67 25.76 21.16
N ALA A 20 -4.50 26.37 21.35
CA ALA A 20 -3.48 26.53 20.32
C ALA A 20 -2.65 25.24 20.12
N ASN A 21 -2.50 24.41 21.16
CA ASN A 21 -1.86 23.09 21.04
C ASN A 21 -2.83 21.97 20.62
N SER A 22 -4.09 22.30 20.33
CA SER A 22 -4.91 21.47 19.44
C SER A 22 -4.44 21.67 18.00
N CYS A 23 -3.14 21.42 17.79
CA CYS A 23 -2.57 21.14 16.49
C CYS A 23 -3.46 20.04 15.90
N LYS A 24 -4.35 20.43 14.97
CA LYS A 24 -5.13 19.49 14.19
C LYS A 24 -4.14 18.44 13.74
N LYS A 25 -4.29 17.20 14.21
CA LYS A 25 -3.71 16.04 13.52
C LYS A 25 -4.43 15.99 12.18
N GLU A 26 -4.02 16.82 11.24
CA GLU A 26 -4.55 16.83 9.88
C GLU A 26 -4.10 15.55 9.20
N LYS A 27 -4.83 14.45 9.43
CA LYS A 27 -4.73 13.18 8.69
C LYS A 27 -3.29 12.69 8.39
N GLN A 28 -2.30 13.10 9.19
CA GLN A 28 -0.90 12.89 8.85
C GLN A 28 -0.54 11.48 9.32
N SER A 29 -0.42 10.59 8.35
CA SER A 29 -0.02 9.17 8.48
C SER A 29 -1.11 8.18 8.92
N SER A 30 -2.23 8.13 8.18
CA SER A 30 -2.94 6.85 8.05
C SER A 30 -2.37 6.07 6.87
N ILE A 31 -2.16 4.75 7.02
CA ILE A 31 -1.70 3.85 5.94
C ILE A 31 -2.54 4.03 4.66
N ALA A 32 -3.85 4.27 4.81
CA ALA A 32 -4.73 4.60 3.69
C ALA A 32 -4.27 5.86 2.93
N GLY A 33 -3.88 6.92 3.64
CA GLY A 33 -3.38 8.15 3.00
C GLY A 33 -2.05 7.96 2.29
N LEU A 34 -1.19 7.03 2.73
CA LEU A 34 0.03 6.69 1.99
C LEU A 34 -0.32 6.05 0.64
N LEU A 35 -1.31 5.16 0.61
CA LEU A 35 -1.76 4.49 -0.61
C LEU A 35 -2.39 5.45 -1.61
N THR A 36 -3.21 6.40 -1.14
CA THR A 36 -4.07 7.24 -2.00
C THR A 36 -3.44 8.56 -2.45
N TYR A 37 -2.32 8.99 -1.85
CA TYR A 37 -1.68 10.27 -2.16
C TYR A 37 -1.08 10.36 -3.58
N GLY A 38 -0.97 9.24 -4.31
CA GLY A 38 -0.41 9.24 -5.65
C GLY A 38 -0.64 7.94 -6.40
N LYS A 39 0.00 7.83 -7.57
CA LYS A 39 0.00 6.61 -8.37
C LYS A 39 1.27 5.81 -8.09
N TRP A 40 1.15 4.50 -8.10
CA TRP A 40 2.25 3.57 -7.85
C TRP A 40 2.69 2.95 -9.16
N GLN A 41 3.90 3.26 -9.62
CA GLN A 41 4.50 2.63 -10.78
C GLN A 41 5.22 1.36 -10.34
N LEU A 42 4.94 0.24 -11.00
CA LEU A 42 5.70 -0.98 -10.78
C LEU A 42 7.15 -0.77 -11.25
N GLY A 43 8.10 -1.11 -10.37
CA GLY A 43 9.52 -1.10 -10.68
C GLY A 43 10.11 -2.49 -10.87
N THR A 44 9.66 -3.47 -10.08
CA THR A 44 10.18 -4.85 -10.17
C THR A 44 9.14 -5.86 -9.72
N VAL A 45 9.19 -7.06 -10.30
CA VAL A 45 8.49 -8.24 -9.82
C VAL A 45 9.50 -9.35 -9.64
N MET A 46 9.55 -9.91 -8.44
CA MET A 46 10.42 -11.03 -8.10
C MET A 46 9.57 -12.21 -7.65
N GLU A 47 9.82 -13.38 -8.21
CA GLU A 47 9.17 -14.64 -7.84
C GLU A 47 10.15 -15.49 -7.04
N TYR A 48 9.79 -15.80 -5.80
CA TYR A 48 10.58 -16.61 -4.89
C TYR A 48 9.92 -17.98 -4.74
N LYS A 49 10.69 -19.03 -5.02
CA LYS A 49 10.25 -20.42 -4.83
C LYS A 49 10.96 -21.02 -3.64
N TYR A 50 10.23 -21.69 -2.77
CA TYR A 50 10.80 -22.36 -1.60
C TYR A 50 10.25 -23.78 -1.46
N LEU A 51 11.03 -24.60 -0.77
CA LEU A 51 10.65 -25.92 -0.24
C LEU A 51 10.84 -25.85 1.28
N GLY A 52 9.75 -25.89 2.03
CA GLY A 52 9.74 -25.52 3.45
C GLY A 52 10.31 -24.11 3.65
N ASP A 53 11.34 -23.99 4.49
CA ASP A 53 12.03 -22.72 4.73
C ASP A 53 13.21 -22.45 3.79
N SER A 54 13.61 -23.42 2.96
CA SER A 54 14.74 -23.27 2.05
C SER A 54 14.32 -22.60 0.75
N GLN A 55 14.89 -21.43 0.46
CA GLN A 55 14.75 -20.77 -0.83
C GLN A 55 15.44 -21.61 -1.92
N GLN A 56 14.69 -21.97 -2.96
CA GLN A 56 15.20 -22.78 -4.07
C GLN A 56 15.65 -21.90 -5.24
N SER A 57 14.84 -20.91 -5.59
CA SER A 57 15.17 -19.98 -6.69
C SER A 57 14.52 -18.61 -6.49
N VAL A 58 15.07 -17.64 -7.21
CA VAL A 58 14.53 -16.29 -7.33
C VAL A 58 14.60 -15.89 -8.78
N ASP A 59 13.44 -15.61 -9.35
CA ASP A 59 13.29 -15.19 -10.75
C ASP A 59 12.82 -13.74 -10.78
N THR A 60 13.39 -12.90 -11.64
CA THR A 60 12.86 -11.56 -11.91
C THR A 60 11.94 -11.64 -13.12
N LEU A 61 10.70 -11.17 -12.96
CA LEU A 61 9.73 -11.11 -14.05
C LEU A 61 9.77 -9.73 -14.69
N GLU A 62 10.25 -9.68 -15.92
CA GLU A 62 10.40 -8.44 -16.69
C GLU A 62 9.12 -8.09 -17.45
N CYS A 63 8.86 -6.79 -17.60
CA CYS A 63 7.75 -6.30 -18.38
C CYS A 63 8.09 -4.96 -19.05
N ASP A 64 7.98 -4.91 -20.37
CA ASP A 64 8.31 -3.71 -21.14
C ASP A 64 7.25 -2.61 -20.99
N SER A 65 6.03 -2.96 -20.56
CA SER A 65 4.94 -2.02 -20.36
C SER A 65 4.97 -1.43 -18.95
N ALA A 66 4.93 -0.09 -18.85
CA ALA A 66 4.78 0.60 -17.58
C ALA A 66 3.46 0.19 -16.91
N GLN A 67 3.55 -0.43 -15.74
CA GLN A 67 2.38 -0.84 -14.96
C GLN A 67 2.12 0.16 -13.84
N ILE A 68 0.85 0.52 -13.66
CA ILE A 68 0.46 1.58 -12.72
C ILE A 68 -0.71 1.09 -11.87
N PHE A 69 -0.54 1.17 -10.56
CA PHE A 69 -1.56 0.89 -9.56
C PHE A 69 -2.01 2.20 -8.92
N VAL A 70 -3.32 2.46 -8.91
CA VAL A 70 -3.93 3.65 -8.33
C VAL A 70 -4.91 3.23 -7.23
N PHE A 71 -4.80 3.88 -6.08
CA PHE A 71 -5.77 3.76 -4.98
C PHE A 71 -6.45 5.09 -4.77
N ASN A 72 -7.78 5.08 -4.63
CA ASN A 72 -8.58 6.26 -4.39
C ASN A 72 -9.12 6.28 -2.95
N ASP A 73 -9.37 7.47 -2.42
CA ASP A 73 -9.90 7.66 -1.06
C ASP A 73 -11.29 7.03 -0.85
N ASP A 74 -12.06 6.85 -1.93
CA ASP A 74 -13.40 6.24 -1.96
C ASP A 74 -13.38 4.70 -1.93
N LYS A 75 -12.21 4.08 -1.67
CA LYS A 75 -12.00 2.62 -1.67
C LYS A 75 -12.06 1.95 -3.04
N THR A 76 -12.09 2.72 -4.12
CA THR A 76 -11.86 2.18 -5.46
C THR A 76 -10.37 2.14 -5.78
N CYS A 77 -9.98 1.20 -6.64
CA CYS A 77 -8.62 1.13 -7.17
C CYS A 77 -8.64 0.71 -8.64
N SER A 78 -7.53 0.98 -9.33
CA SER A 78 -7.34 0.53 -10.70
C SER A 78 -5.90 0.11 -10.94
N TYR A 79 -5.72 -0.80 -11.88
CA TYR A 79 -4.39 -1.27 -12.27
C TYR A 79 -4.30 -1.36 -13.79
N THR A 80 -3.26 -0.74 -14.34
CA THR A 80 -2.98 -0.67 -15.77
C THR A 80 -1.79 -1.56 -16.14
N ASN A 81 -1.89 -2.24 -17.29
CA ASN A 81 -0.84 -3.06 -17.91
C ASN A 81 -0.35 -4.26 -17.08
N PHE A 82 -1.23 -4.84 -16.25
CA PHE A 82 -0.86 -5.99 -15.44
C PHE A 82 -0.36 -7.16 -16.28
N ASP A 83 0.73 -7.79 -15.84
CA ASP A 83 1.33 -8.96 -16.52
C ASP A 83 1.61 -8.66 -18.02
N CYS A 84 1.96 -7.40 -18.31
CA CYS A 84 2.18 -6.88 -19.67
C CYS A 84 0.97 -6.93 -20.61
N ALA A 85 -0.23 -7.20 -20.10
CA ALA A 85 -1.45 -7.17 -20.88
C ALA A 85 -1.98 -5.73 -20.97
N PRO A 86 -2.11 -5.13 -22.17
CA PRO A 86 -2.54 -3.73 -22.33
C PRO A 86 -4.02 -3.57 -22.00
N ALA A 87 -4.31 -3.40 -20.71
CA ALA A 87 -5.66 -3.19 -20.18
C ALA A 87 -5.59 -2.39 -18.88
N THR A 88 -6.66 -1.67 -18.58
CA THR A 88 -6.89 -1.11 -17.24
C THR A 88 -8.11 -1.78 -16.66
N VAL A 89 -7.95 -2.35 -15.48
CA VAL A 89 -9.03 -2.98 -14.72
C VAL A 89 -9.26 -2.17 -13.45
N ASN A 90 -10.52 -2.15 -13.02
CA ASN A 90 -10.96 -1.44 -11.84
C ASN A 90 -11.44 -2.43 -10.79
N GLY A 91 -11.38 -2.03 -9.53
CA GLY A 91 -11.77 -2.85 -8.41
C GLY A 91 -11.98 -2.02 -7.15
N THR A 92 -12.03 -2.71 -6.01
CA THR A 92 -12.07 -2.08 -4.70
C THR A 92 -10.87 -2.48 -3.87
N TRP A 93 -10.51 -1.68 -2.88
CA TRP A 93 -9.45 -2.01 -1.95
C TRP A 93 -9.83 -1.78 -0.50
N SER A 94 -9.28 -2.61 0.37
CA SER A 94 -9.39 -2.47 1.81
C SER A 94 -8.10 -2.93 2.49
N LEU A 95 -7.99 -2.60 3.78
CA LEU A 95 -6.89 -3.05 4.62
C LEU A 95 -7.48 -3.95 5.69
N SER A 96 -6.74 -4.99 6.04
CA SER A 96 -6.94 -5.74 7.28
C SER A 96 -6.94 -4.83 8.52
N ASP A 97 -7.54 -5.29 9.61
CA ASP A 97 -7.65 -4.53 10.86
C ASP A 97 -6.28 -4.11 11.43
N ASN A 98 -5.29 -5.00 11.31
CA ASN A 98 -3.91 -4.73 11.70
C ASN A 98 -3.10 -3.97 10.63
N LYS A 99 -3.69 -3.73 9.46
CA LYS A 99 -3.12 -3.00 8.32
C LYS A 99 -1.82 -3.62 7.78
N LEU A 100 -1.62 -4.93 8.01
CA LEU A 100 -0.50 -5.68 7.45
C LEU A 100 -0.83 -6.30 6.10
N PHE A 101 -2.11 -6.45 5.79
CA PHE A 101 -2.61 -6.97 4.53
C PHE A 101 -3.46 -5.94 3.81
N LEU A 102 -3.23 -5.85 2.50
CA LEU A 102 -4.01 -5.14 1.51
C LEU A 102 -4.84 -6.16 0.73
N PHE A 103 -6.15 -5.92 0.67
CA PHE A 103 -7.08 -6.68 -0.15
C PHE A 103 -7.51 -5.79 -1.30
N ALA A 104 -7.04 -6.07 -2.51
CA ALA A 104 -7.48 -5.39 -3.72
C ALA A 104 -8.24 -6.39 -4.61
N ASP A 105 -9.55 -6.20 -4.69
CA ASP A 105 -10.45 -7.01 -5.50
C ASP A 105 -10.41 -6.51 -6.94
N ILE A 106 -9.31 -6.84 -7.62
CA ILE A 106 -9.10 -6.58 -9.03
C ILE A 106 -9.07 -7.93 -9.74
N THR A 107 -9.97 -8.08 -10.70
CA THR A 107 -10.08 -9.29 -11.51
C THR A 107 -9.59 -9.02 -12.91
N TYR A 108 -8.54 -9.73 -13.32
CA TYR A 108 -8.00 -9.63 -14.66
C TYR A 108 -8.60 -10.75 -15.53
N PRO A 109 -9.19 -10.42 -16.70
CA PRO A 109 -9.59 -11.43 -17.66
C PRO A 109 -8.33 -12.10 -18.22
N GLU A 110 -8.23 -13.42 -18.09
CA GLU A 110 -7.17 -14.17 -18.77
C GLU A 110 -7.60 -14.43 -20.21
N ILE A 111 -6.71 -14.19 -21.17
CA ILE A 111 -7.02 -14.32 -22.61
C ILE A 111 -7.08 -15.80 -23.04
N THR A 112 -6.53 -16.73 -22.25
CA THR A 112 -6.24 -18.11 -22.69
C THR A 112 -6.72 -19.24 -21.77
N SER A 113 -7.27 -18.98 -20.58
CA SER A 113 -7.84 -20.05 -19.73
C SER A 113 -9.00 -19.56 -18.86
N ALA A 114 -9.90 -20.47 -18.45
CA ALA A 114 -11.14 -20.18 -17.73
C ALA A 114 -10.95 -19.75 -16.26
N HIS A 115 -9.77 -19.27 -15.90
CA HIS A 115 -9.41 -18.84 -14.54
C HIS A 115 -9.21 -17.33 -14.48
N THR A 116 -9.89 -16.69 -13.56
CA THR A 116 -9.70 -15.27 -13.25
C THR A 116 -8.44 -15.07 -12.42
N LYS A 117 -7.54 -14.19 -12.85
CA LYS A 117 -6.36 -13.80 -12.08
C LYS A 117 -6.75 -12.71 -11.09
N GLN A 118 -6.53 -12.94 -9.80
CA GLN A 118 -6.71 -11.95 -8.73
C GLN A 118 -5.44 -11.87 -7.85
N PRO A 119 -4.34 -11.33 -8.38
CA PRO A 119 -3.03 -11.36 -7.72
C PRO A 119 -3.01 -10.66 -6.35
N PHE A 120 -3.85 -9.64 -6.15
CA PHE A 120 -3.85 -8.80 -4.96
C PHE A 120 -5.06 -9.04 -4.05
N ILE A 121 -5.83 -10.10 -4.26
CA ILE A 121 -7.00 -10.43 -3.43
C ILE A 121 -6.61 -10.64 -1.96
N ASN A 122 -5.39 -11.11 -1.73
CA ASN A 122 -4.75 -11.19 -0.41
C ASN A 122 -3.26 -10.89 -0.57
N SER A 123 -2.86 -9.66 -0.27
CA SER A 123 -1.46 -9.23 -0.37
C SER A 123 -0.92 -8.74 0.96
N ARG A 124 0.26 -9.22 1.35
CA ARG A 124 0.97 -8.72 2.53
C ARG A 124 1.74 -7.46 2.17
N ILE A 125 1.60 -6.43 2.99
CA ILE A 125 2.40 -5.20 2.90
C ILE A 125 3.73 -5.48 3.58
N ALA A 126 4.76 -5.81 2.78
CA ALA A 126 6.12 -6.00 3.29
C ALA A 126 6.79 -4.65 3.59
N ASN A 127 6.46 -3.61 2.82
CA ASN A 127 6.89 -2.25 3.06
C ASN A 127 5.85 -1.27 2.53
N LEU A 128 5.58 -0.21 3.27
CA LEU A 128 4.84 0.95 2.79
C LEU A 128 5.45 2.22 3.38
N GLY A 129 6.17 2.94 2.55
CA GLY A 129 6.75 4.24 2.86
C GLY A 129 6.10 5.34 2.04
N GLU A 130 6.66 6.54 2.16
CA GLU A 130 6.19 7.68 1.41
C GLU A 130 6.41 7.49 -0.11
N PHE A 131 7.54 6.91 -0.54
CA PHE A 131 7.88 6.79 -1.97
C PHE A 131 7.98 5.36 -2.48
N SER A 132 7.91 4.36 -1.59
CA SER A 132 8.07 2.95 -1.92
C SER A 132 6.93 2.12 -1.33
N MET A 133 6.46 1.14 -2.08
CA MET A 133 5.51 0.15 -1.61
C MET A 133 5.97 -1.22 -2.10
N VAL A 134 5.98 -2.20 -1.21
CA VAL A 134 6.31 -3.58 -1.53
C VAL A 134 5.16 -4.47 -1.08
N LEU A 135 4.53 -5.13 -2.05
CA LEU A 135 3.44 -6.07 -1.82
C LEU A 135 3.93 -7.48 -2.10
N GLU A 136 3.55 -8.42 -1.26
CA GLU A 136 3.81 -9.84 -1.45
C GLU A 136 2.48 -10.57 -1.64
N THR A 137 2.45 -11.50 -2.59
CA THR A 137 1.27 -12.28 -2.95
C THR A 137 1.65 -13.74 -3.15
N GLY A 138 0.64 -14.61 -3.31
CA GLY A 138 0.81 -16.05 -3.45
C GLY A 138 0.55 -16.77 -2.14
N ASP A 139 1.38 -17.73 -1.80
CA ASP A 139 1.25 -18.47 -0.54
C ASP A 139 1.89 -17.66 0.62
N LEU A 140 1.04 -17.04 1.44
CA LEU A 140 1.43 -16.18 2.57
C LEU A 140 1.05 -16.76 3.95
N GLN A 141 0.94 -18.08 4.06
CA GLN A 141 0.66 -18.77 5.31
C GLN A 141 1.72 -18.47 6.39
N THR A 142 1.32 -18.59 7.65
CA THR A 142 2.21 -18.36 8.80
C THR A 142 3.08 -19.57 9.11
N TYR A 143 2.59 -20.77 8.81
CA TYR A 143 3.24 -22.03 9.16
C TYR A 143 3.39 -22.88 7.91
N TYR A 144 4.60 -23.42 7.72
CA TYR A 144 4.94 -24.31 6.62
C TYR A 144 5.60 -25.56 7.20
N THR A 145 5.32 -26.71 6.59
CA THR A 145 6.04 -27.95 6.82
C THR A 145 7.29 -28.02 5.93
N ALA A 146 8.22 -28.91 6.25
CA ALA A 146 9.48 -29.06 5.51
C ALA A 146 9.30 -29.46 4.03
N THR A 147 8.12 -29.98 3.66
CA THR A 147 7.81 -30.45 2.31
C THR A 147 6.92 -29.50 1.52
N ASP A 148 6.49 -28.38 2.11
CA ASP A 148 5.56 -27.47 1.45
C ASP A 148 6.29 -26.67 0.37
N ASN A 149 5.76 -26.74 -0.85
CA ASN A 149 6.20 -25.87 -1.94
C ASN A 149 5.45 -24.55 -1.85
N ARG A 150 6.18 -23.43 -1.75
CA ARG A 150 5.59 -22.09 -1.73
C ARG A 150 6.17 -21.22 -2.84
N THR A 151 5.28 -20.49 -3.50
CA THR A 151 5.64 -19.42 -4.44
C THR A 151 5.14 -18.10 -3.88
N ILE A 152 6.08 -17.20 -3.61
CA ILE A 152 5.79 -15.84 -3.17
C ILE A 152 6.20 -14.88 -4.27
N ARG A 153 5.27 -14.05 -4.73
CA ARG A 153 5.57 -13.01 -5.70
C ARG A 153 5.62 -11.66 -5.01
N ARG A 154 6.74 -10.98 -5.13
CA ARG A 154 7.00 -9.66 -4.54
C ARG A 154 6.96 -8.60 -5.63
N TYR A 155 6.08 -7.63 -5.45
CA TYR A 155 5.90 -6.49 -6.34
C TYR A 155 6.48 -5.26 -5.66
N GLY A 156 7.52 -4.67 -6.25
CA GLY A 156 8.11 -3.42 -5.79
C GLY A 156 7.58 -2.25 -6.62
N PHE A 157 6.98 -1.27 -5.95
CA PHE A 157 6.42 -0.07 -6.57
C PHE A 157 7.14 1.19 -6.08
N THR A 158 7.22 2.18 -6.96
CA THR A 158 7.67 3.53 -6.66
C THR A 158 6.54 4.53 -6.90
N ARG A 159 6.44 5.55 -6.04
CA ARG A 159 5.38 6.56 -6.17
C ARG A 159 5.72 7.54 -7.28
N ILE A 160 4.81 7.68 -8.25
CA ILE A 160 4.85 8.77 -9.24
C ILE A 160 4.44 10.05 -8.50
N LYS A 161 5.32 11.06 -8.50
CA LYS A 161 5.01 12.35 -7.89
C LYS A 161 3.76 12.95 -8.57
N PRO A 162 2.71 13.31 -7.82
CA PRO A 162 1.59 14.05 -8.41
C PRO A 162 2.11 15.38 -8.96
N VAL A 163 1.66 15.76 -10.16
CA VAL A 163 1.98 17.06 -10.74
C VAL A 163 1.32 18.11 -9.87
N VAL A 164 2.12 18.83 -9.08
CA VAL A 164 1.64 19.98 -8.29
C VAL A 164 1.28 21.08 -9.28
N THR A 165 0.00 21.21 -9.58
CA THR A 165 -0.50 22.39 -10.31
C THR A 165 -0.39 23.56 -9.33
N LYS A 166 0.47 24.53 -9.65
CA LYS A 166 0.61 25.77 -8.90
C LYS A 166 -0.52 26.73 -9.21
#